data_AF-A0A833RYK0-F1
#
_entry.id   AF-A0A833RYK0-F1
#
_cell.length_a   1.000
_cell.length_b   1.000
_cell.length_c   1.000
_cell.angle_alpha   90.00
_cell.angle_beta   90.00
_cell.angle_gamma   90.00
#
_symmetry.space_group_name_H-M   'P 1'
#
loop_
_entity.id
_entity.type
_entity.pdbx_description
1 polymer ?
#
loop_
_entity_poly.entity_id
_entity_poly.type
_entity_poly.pdbx_seq_one_letter_code
_entity_poly.pdbx_strand_id
1 'polypeptide(L)' 'MAGEQMKYPYSLGAKIRRFPFHHFFFVSKHGWILRYWAISILVCTPIFYKFQKATHNPGNVEQWKKIHEKQFSGEMHH' A
#
# COMPACT_ATOMS: atom_id res chain seq x y z
N MET A 1 -10.30 32.72 7.65
CA MET A 1 -11.61 32.29 7.10
C MET A 1 -12.15 31.21 8.02
N ALA A 2 -13.21 31.50 8.77
CA ALA A 2 -13.90 30.49 9.58
C ALA A 2 -14.52 29.47 8.61
N GLY A 3 -14.05 28.22 8.69
CA GLY A 3 -14.47 27.16 7.77
C GLY A 3 -15.95 26.85 7.95
N GLU A 4 -16.70 26.93 6.86
CA GLU A 4 -18.11 26.54 6.83
C GLU A 4 -18.27 25.11 7.37
N GLN A 5 -19.07 24.97 8.43
CA GLN A 5 -19.27 23.71 9.11
C GLN A 5 -20.26 22.87 8.30
N MET A 6 -19.80 21.74 7.76
CA MET A 6 -20.66 20.83 6.99
C MET A 6 -21.89 20.38 7.80
N LYS A 7 -23.05 20.29 7.14
CA LYS A 7 -24.33 19.84 7.72
C LYS A 7 -24.25 18.50 8.48
N TYR A 8 -23.39 17.58 8.03
CA TYR A 8 -23.15 16.29 8.68
C TYR A 8 -21.67 16.09 9.02
N PRO A 9 -21.18 16.72 10.11
CA PRO A 9 -19.76 16.78 10.44
C PRO A 9 -19.17 15.44 10.92
N TYR A 10 -20.04 14.46 11.21
CA TYR A 10 -19.65 13.14 11.70
C TYR A 10 -19.54 12.08 10.61
N SER A 11 -19.91 12.41 9.37
CA SER A 11 -19.72 11.52 8.24
C SER A 11 -18.23 11.30 7.94
N LEU A 12 -17.89 10.13 7.37
CA LEU A 12 -16.51 9.83 6.97
C LEU A 12 -15.97 10.88 5.99
N GLY A 13 -16.81 11.33 5.04
CA GLY A 13 -16.45 12.40 4.11
C GLY A 13 -16.16 13.74 4.80
N ALA A 14 -16.93 14.10 5.83
CA ALA A 14 -16.69 15.32 6.60
C ALA A 14 -15.40 15.25 7.43
N LYS A 15 -15.09 14.07 8.00
CA LYS A 15 -13.82 13.85 8.72
C LYS A 15 -12.62 14.00 7.79
N ILE A 16 -12.70 13.45 6.58
CA ILE A 16 -11.65 13.59 5.56
C ILE A 16 -11.51 15.06 5.17
N ARG A 17 -12.59 15.75 4.79
CA ARG A 17 -12.53 17.17 4.40
C ARG A 17 -11.95 18.07 5.50
N ARG A 18 -12.21 17.76 6.77
CA ARG A 18 -11.72 18.53 7.91
C ARG A 18 -10.22 18.35 8.15
N PHE A 19 -9.63 17.26 7.64
CA PHE A 19 -8.19 17.08 7.71
C PHE A 19 -7.48 18.05 6.76
N PRO A 20 -6.53 18.86 7.25
CA PRO A 20 -5.90 19.90 6.43
C PRO A 20 -4.81 19.29 5.52
N PHE A 21 -5.21 18.48 4.54
CA PHE A 21 -4.31 17.78 3.61
C PHE A 21 -3.32 18.73 2.94
N HIS A 22 -3.78 19.86 2.41
CA HIS A 22 -2.89 20.82 1.76
C HIS A 22 -1.81 21.36 2.70
N HIS A 23 -2.19 21.71 3.94
CA HIS A 23 -1.23 22.20 4.92
C HIS A 23 -0.22 21.12 5.30
N PHE A 24 -0.68 19.88 5.50
CA PHE A 24 0.18 18.78 5.90
C PHE A 24 1.08 18.28 4.77
N PHE A 25 0.64 18.33 3.51
CA PHE A 25 1.43 17.85 2.37
C PHE A 25 2.30 18.93 1.72
N PHE A 26 1.89 20.19 1.67
CA PHE A 26 2.60 21.20 0.87
C PHE A 26 3.21 22.34 1.69
N VAL A 27 2.63 22.70 2.83
CA VAL A 27 3.02 23.91 3.59
C VAL A 27 3.86 23.60 4.83
N SER A 28 3.55 22.51 5.55
CA SER A 28 4.20 22.16 6.81
C SER A 28 5.59 21.56 6.58
N LYS A 29 6.60 22.09 7.28
CA LYS A 29 7.98 21.55 7.28
C LYS A 29 8.04 20.11 7.79
N HIS A 30 7.12 19.71 8.67
CA HIS A 30 7.03 18.33 9.20
C HIS A 30 6.29 17.36 8.27
N GLY A 31 5.65 17.89 7.23
CA GLY A 31 4.89 17.14 6.23
C GLY A 31 5.71 16.36 5.22
N TRP A 32 7.03 16.55 5.22
CA TRP A 32 7.94 15.96 4.24
C TRP A 32 7.83 14.43 4.16
N ILE A 33 7.64 13.74 5.29
CA ILE A 33 7.52 12.28 5.35
C ILE A 33 6.39 11.75 4.47
N LEU A 34 5.20 12.36 4.54
CA LEU A 34 4.03 11.91 3.77
C LEU A 34 4.21 12.17 2.27
N ARG A 35 4.92 13.25 1.90
CA ARG A 35 5.25 13.54 0.49
C ARG A 35 6.17 12.48 -0.08
N TYR A 36 7.28 12.19 0.62
CA TYR A 36 8.23 11.18 0.16
C TYR A 36 7.62 9.78 0.18
N TRP A 37 6.75 9.47 1.14
CA TRP A 37 5.98 8.24 1.13
C TRP A 37 5.06 8.14 -0.08
N ALA A 38 4.30 9.18 -0.40
CA ALA A 38 3.41 9.19 -1.56
C ALA A 38 4.19 9.03 -2.87
N ILE A 39 5.31 9.75 -3.03
CA ILE A 39 6.19 9.64 -4.19
C ILE A 39 6.83 8.26 -4.25
N SER A 40 7.34 7.75 -3.14
CA SER A 40 7.95 6.42 -3.05
C SER A 40 6.95 5.33 -3.42
N ILE A 41 5.73 5.37 -2.91
CA ILE A 41 4.67 4.42 -3.29
C ILE A 41 4.41 4.50 -4.79
N LEU A 42 4.28 5.70 -5.36
CA LEU A 42 4.00 5.88 -6.78
C LEU A 42 5.13 5.30 -7.65
N VAL A 43 6.40 5.53 -7.28
CA VAL A 43 7.57 5.04 -8.02
C VAL A 43 7.78 3.54 -7.80
N CYS A 44 7.62 3.06 -6.57
CA CYS A 44 7.80 1.65 -6.21
C CYS A 44 6.69 0.77 -6.79
N THR A 45 5.44 1.23 -6.86
CA THR A 45 4.30 0.44 -7.35
C THR A 45 4.55 -0.23 -8.70
N PRO A 46 4.98 0.46 -9.78
CA PRO A 46 5.26 -0.19 -11.06
C PRO A 46 6.46 -1.14 -10.99
N ILE A 47 7.47 -0.83 -10.17
CA ILE A 47 8.64 -1.68 -9.97
C ILE A 47 8.24 -3.00 -9.31
N PHE A 48 7.50 -2.94 -8.20
CA PHE A 48 6.99 -4.12 -7.50
C PHE A 48 5.98 -4.90 -8.33
N TYR A 49 5.15 -4.24 -9.14
CA TYR A 49 4.26 -4.93 -10.08
C TYR A 49 5.04 -5.80 -11.07
N LYS A 50 6.15 -5.29 -11.61
CA LYS A 50 7.03 -6.07 -12.51
C LYS A 50 7.69 -7.23 -11.78
N PHE A 51 8.20 -7.02 -10.57
CA PHE A 51 8.76 -8.10 -9.75
C PHE A 51 7.72 -9.17 -9.44
N GLN A 52 6.52 -8.78 -9.01
CA GLN A 52 5.42 -9.70 -8.72
C GLN A 52 5.08 -10.56 -9.94
N LYS A 53 5.02 -9.97 -11.13
CA LYS A 53 4.77 -10.70 -12.38
C LYS A 53 5.91 -11.67 -12.72
N ALA A 54 7.16 -11.29 -12.48
CA ALA A 54 8.31 -12.17 -12.70
C ALA A 54 8.32 -13.36 -11.73
N THR A 55 8.00 -13.13 -10.45
CA THR A 55 7.92 -14.19 -9.43
C THR A 55 6.74 -15.15 -9.68
N HIS A 56 5.61 -14.66 -10.19
CA HIS A 56 4.43 -15.47 -10.52
C HIS A 56 4.47 -16.05 -11.94
N ASN A 57 5.65 -16.37 -12.47
CA ASN A 57 5.77 -17.14 -13.71
C ASN A 57 5.17 -18.55 -13.48
N PRO A 58 4.34 -19.10 -14.41
CA PRO A 58 3.78 -20.45 -14.28
C PRO A 58 4.80 -21.53 -13.89
N GLY A 59 6.02 -21.47 -14.43
CA GLY A 59 7.06 -22.44 -14.07
C GLY A 59 7.50 -22.36 -12.60
N ASN A 60 7.55 -21.17 -12.03
CA ASN A 60 7.90 -20.96 -10.62
C ASN A 60 6.74 -21.40 -9.72
N VAL A 61 5.50 -21.09 -10.11
CA VAL A 61 4.28 -21.52 -9.39
C VAL A 61 4.20 -23.04 -9.30
N GLU A 62 4.48 -23.76 -10.39
CA GLU A 62 4.51 -25.22 -10.39
C GLU A 62 5.62 -25.79 -9.50
N GLN A 63 6.80 -25.16 -9.48
CA GLN A 63 7.89 -25.57 -8.59
C GLN A 63 7.50 -25.38 -7.12
N TRP A 64 6.94 -24.22 -6.76
CA TRP A 64 6.46 -23.96 -5.40
C TRP A 64 5.34 -24.91 -5.00
N LYS A 65 4.41 -25.23 -5.91
CA LYS A 65 3.36 -26.22 -5.67
C LYS A 65 3.95 -27.59 -5.34
N LYS A 66 4.94 -28.06 -6.11
CA LYS A 66 5.64 -29.34 -5.86
C LYS A 66 6.38 -29.34 -4.53
N ILE A 67 7.02 -28.24 -4.17
CA ILE A 67 7.68 -28.09 -2.86
C ILE A 67 6.64 -28.15 -1.74
N HIS A 68 5.52 -27.45 -1.89
CA HIS A 68 4.44 -27.44 -0.91
C HIS A 68 3.86 -28.84 -0.73
N GLU A 69 3.54 -29.54 -1.82
CA GLU A 69 3.06 -30.93 -1.79
C GLU A 69 4.04 -31.85 -1.05
N LYS A 70 5.35 -31.72 -1.29
CA LYS A 70 6.40 -32.46 -0.58
C LYS A 70 6.52 -32.13 0.92
N GLN A 71 6.22 -30.89 1.30
CA GLN A 71 6.21 -30.49 2.71
C GLN A 71 5.03 -31.11 3.47
N PHE A 72 3.86 -31.24 2.83
CA PHE A 72 2.66 -31.83 3.43
C PHE A 72 2.54 -33.34 3.26
N SER A 73 3.28 -33.95 2.33
CA SER A 73 3.27 -35.41 2.10
C SER A 73 4.03 -36.21 3.17
N GLY A 74 4.71 -35.56 4.11
CA GLY A 74 5.45 -36.24 5.17
C GLY A 74 6.89 -36.63 4.79
N GLU A 75 7.30 -36.49 3.52
CA GLU A 75 8.64 -36.87 3.04
C GLU A 75 9.77 -35.96 3.57
N MET A 76 9.44 -34.75 4.00
CA MET A 76 10.39 -33.75 4.53
C MET A 76 10.43 -33.71 6.06
N HIS A 77 9.93 -34.74 6.75
CA HIS A 77 10.16 -34.92 8.18
C HIS A 77 11.55 -35.53 8.39
N HIS A 78 12.47 -34.71 8.91
CA HIS A 78 13.55 -35.21 9.76
C HIS A 78 13.01 -35.46 11.18
#